data_AF-A0A940VEM4-F1
#
_entry.id   AF-A0A940VEM4-F1
#
_cell.length_a   1.000
_cell.length_b   1.000
_cell.length_c   1.000
_cell.angle_alpha   90.00
_cell.angle_beta   90.00
_cell.angle_gamma   90.00
#
_symmetry.space_group_name_H-M   'P 1'
#
loop_
_entity.id
_entity.type
_entity.pdbx_description
1 polymer ?
#
loop_
_entity_poly.entity_id
_entity_poly.type
_entity_poly.pdbx_seq_one_letter_code
_entity_poly.pdbx_strand_id
1 'polypeptide(L)'
;MDAKELIARRVALELRSGDLVNLGIGLPTTVANYLPPGVKVWFQSENGLIGMQALPAEGLEDESLTDAGAGYVGAIPGACSFDSCISFGL
;
A
#
# COMPACT_ATOMS: atom_id res chain seq x y z
N MET A 1 -5.73 24.02 -2.67
CA MET A 1 -5.08 22.71 -2.70
C MET A 1 -4.04 22.72 -1.60
N ASP A 2 -4.12 21.76 -0.68
CA ASP A 2 -3.12 21.60 0.38
C ASP A 2 -1.77 21.19 -0.23
N ALA A 3 -0.64 21.59 0.38
CA ALA A 3 0.69 21.26 -0.10
C ALA A 3 0.92 19.73 -0.10
N LYS A 4 0.38 19.02 0.89
CA LYS A 4 0.43 17.55 0.96
C LYS A 4 -0.32 16.91 -0.21
N GLU A 5 -1.51 17.41 -0.53
CA GLU A 5 -2.30 16.94 -1.67
C GLU A 5 -1.54 17.14 -2.99
N LEU A 6 -0.91 18.31 -3.19
CA LEU A 6 -0.12 18.60 -4.38
C LEU A 6 1.04 17.60 -4.55
N ILE A 7 1.77 17.30 -3.47
CA ILE A 7 2.88 16.35 -3.49
C ILE A 7 2.36 14.94 -3.82
N ALA A 8 1.32 14.46 -3.12
CA ALA A 8 0.78 13.12 -3.32
C ALA A 8 0.29 12.91 -4.76
N ARG A 9 -0.42 13.89 -5.31
CA ARG A 9 -0.90 13.86 -6.71
C ARG A 9 0.25 13.85 -7.71
N ARG A 10 1.32 14.60 -7.46
CA ARG A 10 2.49 14.60 -8.35
C ARG A 10 3.20 13.26 -8.33
N VAL A 11 3.39 12.66 -7.15
CA VAL A 11 4.06 11.36 -7.00
C VAL A 11 3.23 10.24 -7.63
N ALA A 12 1.89 10.30 -7.54
CA ALA A 12 1.02 9.30 -8.15
C ALA A 12 1.19 9.18 -9.69
N LEU A 13 1.65 10.25 -10.35
CA LEU A 13 1.94 10.25 -11.79
C LEU A 13 3.25 9.53 -12.15
N GLU A 14 4.12 9.22 -11.19
CA GLU A 14 5.34 8.45 -11.42
C GLU A 14 5.07 6.93 -11.49
N LEU A 15 3.96 6.48 -10.92
CA LEU A 15 3.60 5.07 -10.80
C LEU A 15 2.97 4.56 -12.09
N ARG A 16 3.34 3.33 -12.47
CA ARG A 16 2.91 2.65 -13.69
C ARG A 16 2.23 1.34 -13.36
N SER A 17 1.35 0.90 -14.26
CA SER A 17 0.64 -0.37 -14.05
C SER A 17 1.63 -1.53 -13.98
N GLY A 18 1.52 -2.35 -12.95
CA GLY A 18 2.42 -3.47 -12.65
C GLY A 18 3.55 -3.16 -11.68
N ASP A 19 3.76 -1.89 -11.30
CA ASP A 19 4.80 -1.54 -10.32
C ASP A 19 4.55 -2.21 -8.96
N LEU A 20 5.63 -2.66 -8.31
CA LEU A 20 5.64 -3.07 -6.92
C LEU A 20 6.13 -1.89 -6.07
N VAL A 21 5.27 -1.39 -5.18
CA VAL A 21 5.47 -0.11 -4.49
C VAL A 21 5.35 -0.30 -2.99
N ASN A 22 6.36 0.15 -2.24
CA ASN A 22 6.26 0.38 -0.81
C ASN A 22 5.97 1.87 -0.56
N LEU A 23 5.01 2.17 0.31
CA LEU A 23 4.65 3.54 0.69
C LEU A 23 4.80 3.70 2.21
N GLY A 24 5.73 4.56 2.63
CA GLY A 24 5.88 4.93 4.03
C GLY A 24 4.63 5.63 4.59
N ILE A 25 4.41 5.48 5.89
CA ILE A 25 3.23 6.01 6.60
C ILE A 25 3.11 7.53 6.44
N GLY A 26 1.89 8.03 6.29
CA GLY A 26 1.57 9.45 6.23
C GLY A 26 1.45 9.94 4.79
N LEU A 27 2.22 10.96 4.41
CA LEU A 27 2.12 11.54 3.06
C LEU A 27 2.31 10.52 1.93
N PRO A 28 3.25 9.56 1.99
CA PRO A 28 3.38 8.58 0.91
C PRO A 28 2.15 7.66 0.79
N THR A 29 1.56 7.19 1.89
CA THR A 29 0.33 6.36 1.82
C THR A 29 -0.84 7.07 1.11
N THR A 30 -0.94 8.40 1.15
CA THR A 30 -2.01 9.11 0.45
C THR A 30 -1.84 9.13 -1.07
N VAL A 31 -0.65 8.81 -1.59
CA VAL A 31 -0.38 8.67 -3.04
C VAL A 31 -1.30 7.64 -3.68
N ALA A 32 -1.61 6.55 -2.98
CA ALA A 32 -2.50 5.49 -3.46
C ALA A 32 -3.90 6.00 -3.86
N ASN A 33 -4.37 7.07 -3.20
CA ASN A 33 -5.69 7.66 -3.48
C ASN A 33 -5.74 8.49 -4.77
N TYR A 34 -4.60 8.78 -5.39
CA TYR A 34 -4.48 9.66 -6.55
C TYR A 34 -3.95 8.95 -7.80
N LEU A 35 -3.91 7.61 -7.80
CA LEU A 35 -3.51 6.83 -8.96
C LEU A 35 -4.38 7.19 -10.18
N PRO A 36 -3.77 7.41 -11.37
CA PRO A 36 -4.53 7.66 -12.58
C PRO A 36 -5.46 6.49 -12.92
N PRO A 37 -6.61 6.76 -13.57
CA PRO A 37 -7.53 5.70 -13.99
C PRO A 37 -6.82 4.62 -14.83
N GLY A 38 -7.00 3.35 -14.45
CA GLY A 38 -6.41 2.21 -15.14
C GLY A 38 -4.99 1.83 -14.69
N VAL A 39 -4.33 2.65 -13.89
CA VAL A 39 -3.04 2.30 -13.26
C VAL A 39 -3.32 1.38 -12.07
N LYS A 40 -2.77 0.16 -12.11
CA LYS A 40 -2.86 -0.82 -11.02
C LYS A 40 -1.45 -1.17 -10.54
N VAL A 41 -1.16 -0.90 -9.28
CA VAL A 41 0.11 -1.22 -8.64
C VAL A 41 -0.09 -2.29 -7.56
N TRP A 42 0.98 -2.97 -7.21
CA TRP A 42 1.03 -3.87 -6.06
C TRP A 42 1.63 -3.13 -4.88
N PHE A 43 0.88 -2.98 -3.79
CA PHE A 43 1.42 -2.40 -2.57
C PHE A 43 2.10 -3.49 -1.73
N GLN A 44 3.37 -3.24 -1.40
CA GLN A 44 4.17 -4.06 -0.51
C GLN A 44 4.25 -3.40 0.87
N SER A 45 4.11 -4.19 1.92
CA SER A 45 4.39 -3.81 3.30
C SER A 45 5.61 -4.57 3.81
N GLU A 46 6.52 -3.86 4.47
CA GLU A 46 7.82 -4.38 4.92
C GLU A 46 7.71 -5.52 5.93
N ASN A 47 6.58 -5.61 6.64
CA ASN A 47 6.26 -6.71 7.55
C ASN A 47 5.80 -8.00 6.85
N GLY A 48 5.87 -8.08 5.51
CA GLY A 48 5.76 -9.35 4.79
C GLY A 48 4.47 -9.56 4.00
N LEU A 49 3.96 -8.52 3.34
CA LEU A 49 2.74 -8.59 2.53
C LEU A 49 2.93 -7.92 1.17
N ILE A 50 2.52 -8.57 0.09
CA ILE A 50 2.29 -7.93 -1.23
C ILE A 50 0.81 -8.05 -1.56
N GLY A 51 0.22 -6.99 -2.11
CA GLY A 51 -1.21 -6.91 -2.40
C GLY A 51 -2.01 -6.35 -1.23
N MET A 52 -1.41 -5.46 -0.44
CA MET A 52 -2.09 -4.72 0.61
C MET A 52 -3.18 -3.83 0.02
N GLN A 53 -4.35 -3.79 0.65
CA GLN A 53 -5.40 -2.80 0.40
C GLN A 53 -5.70 -1.99 1.67
N ALA A 54 -6.43 -0.89 1.48
CA ALA A 54 -6.86 -0.02 2.57
C ALA A 54 -7.62 -0.77 3.68
N LEU A 55 -7.79 -0.08 4.80
CA LEU A 55 -8.48 -0.55 6.01
C LEU A 55 -9.76 -1.36 5.67
N PRO A 56 -9.94 -2.55 6.26
CA PRO A 56 -11.17 -3.31 6.08
C PRO A 56 -12.37 -2.55 6.66
N ALA A 57 -13.59 -2.93 6.24
CA ALA A 57 -14.80 -2.39 6.85
C ALA A 57 -14.85 -2.76 8.34
N GLU A 58 -15.47 -1.90 9.15
CA GLU A 58 -15.61 -2.12 10.60
C GLU A 58 -16.17 -3.51 10.90
N GLY A 59 -15.47 -4.28 11.74
CA GLY A 59 -15.82 -5.66 12.10
C GLY A 59 -15.27 -6.74 11.15
N LEU A 60 -14.52 -6.37 10.11
CA LEU A 60 -13.80 -7.29 9.21
C LEU A 60 -12.28 -7.24 9.42
N GLU A 61 -11.81 -6.69 10.53
CA GLU A 61 -10.40 -6.66 10.90
C GLU A 61 -9.87 -8.08 11.15
N ASP A 62 -8.67 -8.36 10.67
CA ASP A 62 -7.92 -9.58 10.97
C ASP A 62 -6.66 -9.19 11.76
N GLU A 63 -6.53 -9.72 12.97
CA GLU A 63 -5.40 -9.43 13.87
C GLU A 63 -4.04 -9.82 13.29
N SER A 64 -4.03 -10.73 12.30
CA SER A 64 -2.82 -11.15 11.60
C SER A 64 -2.47 -10.28 10.39
N LEU A 65 -3.34 -9.35 9.99
CA LEU A 65 -3.14 -8.47 8.82
C LEU A 65 -2.99 -7.01 9.24
N THR A 66 -1.74 -6.60 9.39
CA THR A 66 -1.36 -5.22 9.67
C THR A 66 -0.39 -4.67 8.64
N ASP A 67 -0.33 -3.35 8.49
CA ASP A 67 0.74 -2.68 7.77
C ASP A 67 1.98 -2.47 8.67
N ALA A 68 3.02 -1.87 8.09
CA ALA A 68 4.24 -1.47 8.81
C ALA A 68 4.00 -0.54 10.02
N GLY A 69 2.86 0.16 10.05
CA GLY A 69 2.44 1.05 11.11
C GLY A 69 1.60 0.39 12.21
N ALA A 70 1.42 -0.92 12.14
CA ALA A 70 0.53 -1.70 12.99
C ALA A 70 -0.97 -1.32 12.85
N GLY A 71 -1.36 -0.66 11.76
CA GLY A 71 -2.75 -0.45 11.41
C GLY A 71 -3.33 -1.67 10.71
N TYR A 72 -4.61 -2.00 10.94
CA TYR A 72 -5.28 -3.08 10.23
C TYR A 72 -5.37 -2.79 8.73
N VAL A 73 -5.15 -3.82 7.92
CA VAL A 73 -5.24 -3.72 6.46
C VAL A 73 -5.98 -4.93 5.89
N GLY A 74 -6.44 -4.80 4.65
CA GLY A 74 -6.93 -5.94 3.89
C GLY A 74 -5.88 -6.47 2.91
N ALA A 75 -6.23 -7.58 2.26
CA ALA A 75 -5.47 -8.16 1.16
C ALA A 75 -6.36 -8.29 -0.09
N ILE A 76 -5.83 -7.95 -1.27
CA ILE A 76 -6.54 -8.13 -2.55
C ILE A 76 -6.42 -9.58 -3.05
N PRO A 77 -7.30 -10.03 -3.96
CA PRO A 77 -7.11 -11.31 -4.65
C PRO A 77 -5.73 -11.37 -5.34
N GLY A 78 -4.98 -12.44 -5.06
CA GLY A 78 -3.60 -12.60 -5.55
C GLY A 78 -2.52 -12.04 -4.61
N ALA A 79 -2.90 -11.50 -3.45
CA ALA A 79 -1.95 -11.14 -2.40
C ALA A 79 -1.17 -12.36 -1.88
N CYS A 80 0.02 -12.12 -1.35
CA CYS A 80 0.85 -13.14 -0.72
C CYS A 80 1.55 -12.59 0.53
N SER A 81 1.75 -13.48 1.50
CA SER A 81 2.56 -13.23 2.68
C SER A 81 3.90 -13.97 2.60
N PHE A 82 4.91 -13.42 3.27
CA PHE A 82 6.27 -13.95 3.31
C PHE A 82 6.98 -13.46 4.56
N ASP A 83 8.09 -14.10 4.94
CA ASP A 83 8.85 -13.69 6.10
C ASP A 83 9.63 -12.39 5.87
N SER A 84 10.12 -11.79 6.96
CA SER A 84 10.88 -10.54 6.89
C SER A 84 12.19 -10.70 6.11
N CYS A 85 12.83 -11.87 6.13
CA CYS A 85 14.06 -12.08 5.37
C CYS A 85 13.81 -11.97 3.86
N ILE A 86 12.71 -12.55 3.38
CA ILE A 86 12.26 -12.37 2.00
C ILE A 86 11.88 -10.92 1.75
N SER A 87 11.10 -10.30 2.65
CA SER A 87 10.63 -8.91 2.50
C SER A 87 11.76 -7.91 2.27
N PHE A 88 12.83 -8.00 3.07
CA PHE A 88 14.01 -7.14 2.95
C PHE A 88 15.01 -7.59 1.87
N GLY A 89 14.77 -8.74 1.21
CA GLY A 89 15.59 -9.28 0.13
C GLY A 89 15.06 -9.02 -1.29
N LEU A 90 13.82 -8.52 -1.42
CA LEU A 90 13.19 -8.09 -2.68
C LEU A 90 13.86 -6.82 -3.23
#